data_AF-A0A696CGJ5-F1
#
_entry.id   AF-A0A696CGJ5-F1
#
_cell.length_a   1.000
_cell.length_b   1.000
_cell.length_c   1.000
_cell.angle_alpha   90.00
_cell.angle_beta   90.00
_cell.angle_gamma   90.00
#
_symmetry.space_group_name_H-M   'P 1'
#
loop_
_entity.id
_entity.type
_entity.pdbx_description
1 polymer ?
#
loop_
_entity_poly.entity_id
_entity_poly.type
_entity_poly.pdbx_seq_one_letter_code
_entity_poly.pdbx_strand_id
1 'polypeptide(L)'
;LKEIKSSKFELILGKDNLDINLKDTSDNTFLYENVIDELNTMLNTYNDKYLLYPVLYFYGFGNGILFKALLQNKNHQHIVVFEKDIEIIWVMFHILDFSHELQNARLIVLNTNKLEIQDYNELCSSKPFFQFSRIYFLELMSHYYERFHEDILGLNKKLAENF
;
A
#
# COMPACT_ATOMS: atom_id res chain seq x y z
N LEU A 1 5.27 28.72 9.10
CA LEU A 1 5.58 27.72 8.07
C LEU A 1 7.09 27.53 8.09
N LYS A 2 7.58 26.45 8.71
CA LYS A 2 9.01 26.11 8.64
C LYS A 2 9.30 25.71 7.19
N GLU A 3 10.37 26.27 6.63
CA GLU A 3 10.90 25.94 5.30
C GLU A 3 10.91 24.41 5.09
N ILE A 4 10.37 23.97 3.96
CA ILE A 4 10.37 22.58 3.55
C ILE A 4 11.83 22.20 3.34
N LYS A 5 12.40 21.46 4.30
CA LYS A 5 13.57 20.61 4.04
C LYS A 5 13.23 19.73 2.84
N SER A 6 14.15 19.65 1.87
CA SER A 6 14.01 18.81 0.67
C SER A 6 13.34 17.47 0.99
N SER A 7 12.22 17.19 0.33
CA SER A 7 11.51 15.92 0.42
C SER A 7 12.39 14.81 -0.15
N LYS A 8 12.41 13.62 0.48
CA LYS A 8 13.06 12.42 -0.08
C LYS A 8 12.47 12.09 -1.45
N PHE A 9 11.17 12.33 -1.65
CA PHE A 9 10.45 12.00 -2.87
C PHE A 9 10.06 13.25 -3.68
N GLU A 10 10.39 13.24 -4.96
CA GLU A 10 9.96 14.22 -5.94
C GLU A 10 8.69 13.71 -6.64
N LEU A 11 7.63 14.54 -6.68
CA LEU A 11 6.39 14.25 -7.40
C LEU A 11 6.56 14.45 -8.90
N ILE A 12 6.25 13.42 -9.68
CA ILE A 12 6.33 13.43 -11.13
C ILE A 12 4.93 13.19 -11.68
N LEU A 13 4.44 14.18 -12.42
CA LEU A 13 3.12 14.14 -13.05
C LEU A 13 3.28 13.94 -14.55
N GLY A 14 2.62 12.91 -15.06
CA GLY A 14 2.50 12.65 -16.48
C GLY A 14 1.40 13.48 -17.14
N LYS A 15 0.94 13.01 -18.30
CA LYS A 15 -0.10 13.69 -19.07
C LYS A 15 -1.52 13.38 -18.56
N ASP A 16 -1.70 12.20 -18.01
CA ASP A 16 -2.98 11.74 -17.44
C ASP A 16 -3.00 11.99 -15.93
N ASN A 17 -4.18 12.25 -15.36
CA ASN A 17 -4.35 12.41 -13.92
C ASN A 17 -4.05 11.11 -13.14
N LEU A 18 -4.04 9.96 -13.82
CA LEU A 18 -3.65 8.67 -13.27
C LEU A 18 -2.14 8.39 -13.39
N ASP A 19 -1.42 9.18 -14.19
CA ASP A 19 0.02 9.03 -14.42
C ASP A 19 0.79 9.83 -13.37
N ILE A 20 0.71 9.37 -12.12
CA ILE A 20 1.39 9.98 -10.98
C ILE A 20 2.48 9.03 -10.50
N ASN A 21 3.73 9.51 -10.46
CA ASN A 21 4.87 8.77 -9.95
C ASN A 21 5.60 9.56 -8.88
N LEU A 22 6.43 8.87 -8.10
CA LEU A 22 7.37 9.47 -7.17
C LEU A 22 8.77 9.00 -7.52
N LYS A 23 9.73 9.93 -7.49
CA LYS A 23 11.14 9.64 -7.67
C LYS A 23 11.87 9.83 -6.34
N ASP A 24 12.52 8.79 -5.85
CA ASP A 24 13.43 8.87 -4.71
C ASP A 24 14.65 9.71 -5.13
N THR A 25 14.84 10.85 -4.48
CA THR A 25 15.89 11.81 -4.84
C THR A 25 17.28 11.36 -4.38
N SER A 26 17.37 10.36 -3.51
CA SER A 26 18.65 9.84 -3.01
C SER A 26 19.40 9.02 -4.05
N ASP A 27 18.67 8.28 -4.89
CA ASP A 27 19.24 7.39 -5.93
C ASP A 27 18.61 7.58 -7.32
N ASN A 28 17.68 8.54 -7.47
CA ASN A 28 16.90 8.82 -8.68
C ASN A 28 16.04 7.65 -9.18
N THR A 29 15.70 6.69 -8.31
CA THR A 29 14.81 5.59 -8.67
C THR A 29 13.34 6.02 -8.60
N PHE A 30 12.54 5.54 -9.55
CA PHE A 30 11.09 5.77 -9.55
C PHE A 30 10.37 4.64 -8.79
N LEU A 31 9.19 4.93 -8.25
CA LEU A 31 8.35 3.89 -7.66
C LEU A 31 7.86 2.88 -8.71
N TYR A 32 7.60 3.37 -9.92
CA TYR A 32 7.12 2.59 -11.07
C TYR A 32 8.01 2.87 -12.28
N GLU A 33 8.28 1.84 -13.09
CA GLU A 33 8.94 1.98 -14.39
C GLU A 33 7.96 2.55 -15.41
N ASN A 34 6.71 2.05 -15.40
CA ASN A 34 5.62 2.54 -16.22
C ASN A 34 4.30 2.48 -15.42
N VAL A 35 3.91 3.64 -14.91
CA VAL A 35 2.76 3.79 -13.99
C VAL A 35 1.47 3.20 -14.56
N ILE A 36 1.16 3.50 -15.83
CA ILE A 36 -0.12 3.13 -16.43
C ILE A 36 -0.16 1.63 -16.74
N ASP A 37 0.92 1.08 -17.28
CA ASP A 37 0.97 -0.35 -17.63
C ASP A 37 0.97 -1.23 -16.37
N GLU A 38 1.71 -0.84 -15.34
CA GLU A 38 1.73 -1.53 -14.04
C GLU A 38 0.36 -1.45 -13.34
N LEU A 39 -0.27 -0.27 -13.31
CA LEU A 39 -1.62 -0.09 -12.78
C LEU A 39 -2.64 -1.00 -13.48
N ASN A 40 -2.66 -0.99 -14.82
CA ASN A 40 -3.60 -1.79 -15.59
C ASN A 40 -3.36 -3.30 -15.38
N THR A 41 -2.10 -3.73 -15.31
CA THR A 41 -1.74 -5.12 -15.05
C THR A 41 -2.23 -5.59 -13.68
N MET A 42 -2.04 -4.76 -12.65
CA MET A 42 -2.52 -5.04 -11.30
C MET A 42 -4.04 -5.07 -11.24
N LEU A 43 -4.73 -4.08 -11.82
CA LEU A 43 -6.19 -4.05 -11.84
C LEU A 43 -6.80 -5.28 -12.54
N ASN A 44 -6.24 -5.69 -13.68
CA ASN A 44 -6.70 -6.88 -14.38
C ASN A 44 -6.51 -8.14 -13.53
N THR A 45 -5.35 -8.28 -12.88
CA THR A 45 -5.06 -9.42 -12.00
C THR A 45 -6.02 -9.49 -10.82
N TYR A 46 -6.28 -8.36 -10.16
CA TYR A 46 -7.16 -8.30 -9.00
C TYR A 46 -8.64 -8.49 -9.36
N ASN A 47 -9.07 -7.98 -10.51
CA ASN A 47 -10.43 -8.20 -11.01
C ASN A 47 -10.67 -9.65 -11.43
N ASP A 48 -9.65 -10.35 -11.93
CA ASP A 48 -9.77 -11.76 -12.34
C ASP A 48 -9.68 -12.72 -11.14
N LYS A 49 -8.63 -12.60 -10.33
CA LYS A 49 -8.29 -13.62 -9.32
C LYS A 49 -8.82 -13.31 -7.93
N TYR A 50 -8.94 -12.04 -7.59
CA TYR A 50 -9.14 -11.60 -6.21
C TYR A 50 -10.45 -10.84 -6.00
N LEU A 51 -11.34 -10.78 -6.99
CA LEU A 51 -12.59 -10.00 -7.00
C LEU A 51 -13.45 -10.16 -5.74
N LEU A 52 -13.47 -11.36 -5.15
CA LEU A 52 -14.29 -11.71 -3.98
C LEU A 52 -13.50 -11.72 -2.66
N TYR A 53 -12.22 -11.37 -2.66
CA TYR A 53 -11.40 -11.36 -1.46
C TYR A 53 -11.81 -10.15 -0.60
N PRO A 54 -12.25 -10.37 0.66
CA PRO A 54 -12.72 -9.27 1.50
C PRO A 54 -11.58 -8.46 2.11
N VAL A 55 -10.40 -9.04 2.24
CA VAL A 55 -9.21 -8.36 2.75
C VAL A 55 -8.05 -8.58 1.79
N LEU A 56 -7.36 -7.49 1.45
CA LEU A 56 -6.15 -7.50 0.63
C LEU A 56 -4.98 -6.92 1.44
N TYR A 57 -3.77 -7.47 1.26
CA TYR A 57 -2.57 -7.02 1.99
C TYR A 57 -1.47 -6.66 1.01
N PHE A 58 -0.92 -5.46 1.18
CA PHE A 58 0.13 -4.92 0.33
C PHE A 58 1.31 -4.45 1.16
N TYR A 59 2.51 -4.65 0.63
CA TYR A 59 3.71 -3.93 1.05
C TYR A 59 3.99 -2.81 0.06
N GLY A 60 3.99 -1.60 0.57
CA GLY A 60 4.16 -0.37 -0.19
C GLY A 60 2.84 0.34 -0.49
N PHE A 61 2.81 1.64 -0.20
CA PHE A 61 1.68 2.51 -0.52
C PHE A 61 1.64 2.89 -2.00
N GLY A 62 2.81 3.04 -2.63
CA GLY A 62 2.93 3.49 -4.01
C GLY A 62 2.37 4.89 -4.21
N ASN A 63 1.72 5.11 -5.36
CA ASN A 63 0.96 6.34 -5.62
C ASN A 63 -0.49 6.29 -5.09
N GLY A 64 -0.91 5.17 -4.49
CA GLY A 64 -2.27 4.98 -3.93
C GLY A 64 -3.41 4.84 -4.94
N ILE A 65 -3.20 5.06 -6.24
CA ILE A 65 -4.26 5.02 -7.27
C ILE A 65 -4.89 3.63 -7.37
N LEU A 66 -4.07 2.58 -7.27
CA LEU A 66 -4.54 1.20 -7.24
C LEU A 66 -5.58 0.99 -6.13
N PHE A 67 -5.32 1.49 -4.93
CA PHE A 67 -6.25 1.32 -3.80
C PHE A 67 -7.56 2.08 -4.00
N LYS A 68 -7.51 3.27 -4.59
CA LYS A 68 -8.74 4.00 -4.95
C LYS A 68 -9.62 3.21 -5.89
N ALA A 69 -9.02 2.58 -6.90
CA ALA A 69 -9.72 1.77 -7.87
C ALA A 69 -10.25 0.46 -7.24
N LEU A 70 -9.41 -0.28 -6.52
CA LEU A 70 -9.81 -1.53 -5.85
C LEU A 70 -10.94 -1.28 -4.85
N LEU A 71 -10.89 -0.21 -4.05
CA LEU A 71 -11.95 0.09 -3.08
C LEU A 71 -13.27 0.54 -3.71
N GLN A 72 -13.39 0.68 -5.03
CA GLN A 72 -14.71 0.77 -5.67
C GLN A 72 -15.48 -0.55 -5.62
N ASN A 73 -14.78 -1.68 -5.50
CA ASN A 73 -15.38 -2.99 -5.31
C ASN A 73 -15.91 -3.13 -3.87
N LYS A 74 -17.22 -3.38 -3.74
CA LYS A 74 -17.88 -3.55 -2.43
C LYS A 74 -17.53 -4.85 -1.71
N ASN A 75 -17.00 -5.83 -2.43
CA ASN A 75 -16.53 -7.08 -1.82
C ASN A 75 -15.24 -6.84 -1.00
N HIS A 76 -14.39 -5.91 -1.42
CA HIS A 76 -13.19 -5.51 -0.66
C HIS A 76 -13.61 -4.65 0.54
N GLN A 77 -13.61 -5.27 1.71
CA GLN A 77 -13.93 -4.65 2.99
C GLN A 77 -12.75 -3.82 3.49
N HIS A 78 -11.54 -4.40 3.45
CA HIS A 78 -10.31 -3.76 3.91
C HIS A 78 -9.15 -3.99 2.93
N ILE A 79 -8.37 -2.95 2.72
CA ILE A 79 -7.01 -3.04 2.16
C ILE A 79 -6.04 -2.62 3.27
N VAL A 80 -5.16 -3.54 3.66
CA VAL A 80 -4.09 -3.28 4.63
C VAL A 80 -2.80 -3.04 3.87
N VAL A 81 -2.17 -1.90 4.14
CA VAL A 81 -0.96 -1.45 3.47
C VAL A 81 0.13 -1.23 4.50
N PHE A 82 1.24 -1.93 4.32
CA PHE A 82 2.44 -1.80 5.12
C PHE A 82 3.43 -0.91 4.38
N GLU A 83 3.74 0.26 4.93
CA GLU A 83 4.64 1.23 4.31
C GLU A 83 5.82 1.53 5.23
N LYS A 84 7.02 1.49 4.68
CA LYS A 84 8.25 1.78 5.40
C LYS A 84 8.59 3.27 5.35
N ASP A 85 8.39 3.90 4.19
CA ASP A 85 8.68 5.31 3.96
C ASP A 85 7.42 6.16 4.09
N ILE A 86 7.14 6.64 5.31
CA ILE A 86 5.92 7.42 5.61
C ILE A 86 5.79 8.71 4.76
N GLU A 87 6.90 9.19 4.20
CA GLU A 87 6.92 10.36 3.32
C GLU A 87 6.17 10.12 2.01
N ILE A 88 6.14 8.89 1.49
CA ILE A 88 5.32 8.50 0.33
C ILE A 88 3.84 8.79 0.64
N ILE A 89 3.35 8.32 1.79
CA ILE A 89 1.96 8.55 2.24
C ILE A 89 1.71 10.04 2.41
N TRP A 90 2.65 10.76 3.03
CA TRP A 90 2.52 12.20 3.24
C TRP A 90 2.35 12.95 1.92
N VAL A 91 3.21 12.68 0.93
CA VAL A 91 3.09 13.30 -0.40
C VAL A 91 1.75 12.93 -1.02
N MET A 92 1.39 11.65 -1.02
CA MET A 92 0.19 11.20 -1.73
C MET A 92 -1.12 11.68 -1.11
N PHE A 93 -1.19 11.85 0.21
CA PHE A 93 -2.39 12.40 0.88
C PHE A 93 -2.61 13.89 0.60
N HIS A 94 -1.59 14.62 0.13
CA HIS A 94 -1.78 15.99 -0.36
C HIS A 94 -2.35 16.03 -1.78
N ILE A 95 -2.26 14.93 -2.52
CA ILE A 95 -2.68 14.83 -3.93
C ILE A 95 -4.02 14.11 -4.07
N LEU A 96 -4.22 13.04 -3.29
CA LEU A 96 -5.41 12.19 -3.34
C LEU A 96 -6.13 12.20 -1.99
N ASP A 97 -7.43 12.49 -2.02
CA ASP A 97 -8.26 12.47 -0.81
C ASP A 97 -8.69 11.05 -0.45
N PHE A 98 -8.12 10.46 0.61
CA PHE A 98 -8.49 9.15 1.17
C PHE A 98 -9.41 9.24 2.40
N SER A 99 -9.99 10.40 2.69
CA SER A 99 -10.73 10.63 3.94
C SER A 99 -11.83 9.60 4.19
N HIS A 100 -12.60 9.28 3.15
CA HIS A 100 -13.68 8.30 3.24
C HIS A 100 -13.17 6.88 3.51
N GLU A 101 -12.11 6.45 2.81
CA GLU A 101 -11.55 5.11 2.98
C GLU A 101 -10.92 4.95 4.36
N LEU A 102 -10.23 5.96 4.86
CA LEU A 102 -9.61 5.96 6.18
C LEU A 102 -10.65 6.01 7.30
N GLN A 103 -11.66 6.89 7.19
CA GLN A 103 -12.71 7.04 8.21
C GLN A 103 -13.51 5.74 8.40
N ASN A 104 -13.74 5.00 7.31
CA ASN A 104 -14.47 3.74 7.35
C ASN A 104 -13.56 2.51 7.51
N ALA A 105 -12.27 2.73 7.81
CA ALA A 105 -11.24 1.69 7.91
C ALA A 105 -11.17 0.77 6.67
N ARG A 106 -11.62 1.22 5.51
CA ARG A 106 -11.51 0.47 4.24
C ARG A 106 -10.09 0.45 3.72
N LEU A 107 -9.31 1.48 4.04
CA LEU A 107 -7.86 1.52 3.85
C LEU A 107 -7.21 1.64 5.22
N ILE A 108 -6.31 0.72 5.55
CA ILE A 108 -5.55 0.70 6.79
C ILE A 108 -4.08 0.79 6.41
N VAL A 109 -3.39 1.83 6.85
CA VAL A 109 -1.98 2.07 6.51
C VAL A 109 -1.12 2.00 7.76
N LEU A 110 -0.14 1.10 7.77
CA LEU A 110 0.69 0.76 8.92
C LEU A 110 2.16 1.05 8.61
N ASN A 111 2.83 1.79 9.51
CA ASN A 111 4.25 2.10 9.38
C ASN A 111 5.10 0.95 9.90
N THR A 112 5.83 0.26 9.02
CA THR A 112 6.58 -0.94 9.41
C THR A 112 7.68 -0.67 10.42
N ASN A 113 8.23 0.55 10.46
CA ASN A 113 9.26 0.93 11.44
C ASN A 113 8.71 1.11 12.87
N LYS A 114 7.39 1.08 13.05
CA LYS A 114 6.73 1.29 14.35
C LYS A 114 5.86 0.12 14.80
N LEU A 115 5.77 -0.95 14.00
CA LEU A 115 4.93 -2.09 14.33
C LEU A 115 5.51 -2.90 15.50
N GLU A 116 4.70 -3.03 16.55
CA GLU A 116 4.96 -3.84 17.72
C GLU A 116 4.13 -5.13 17.68
N ILE A 117 4.48 -6.10 18.54
CA ILE A 117 3.79 -7.41 18.61
C ILE A 117 2.28 -7.25 18.83
N GLN A 118 1.87 -6.24 19.60
CA GLN A 118 0.47 -5.97 19.87
C GLN A 118 -0.30 -5.60 18.60
N ASP A 119 0.29 -4.84 17.67
CA ASP A 119 -0.36 -4.46 16.42
C ASP A 119 -0.71 -5.68 15.56
N TYR A 120 0.20 -6.67 15.49
CA TYR A 120 -0.06 -7.94 14.79
C TYR A 120 -1.17 -8.72 15.46
N ASN A 121 -1.16 -8.82 16.80
CA ASN A 121 -2.19 -9.53 17.54
C ASN A 121 -3.58 -8.90 17.31
N GLU A 122 -3.67 -7.57 17.38
CA GLU A 122 -4.92 -6.84 17.16
C GLU A 122 -5.46 -7.00 15.75
N LEU A 123 -4.59 -6.86 14.74
CA LEU A 123 -4.95 -7.07 13.34
C LEU A 123 -5.36 -8.52 13.09
N CYS A 124 -4.51 -9.49 13.43
CA CYS A 124 -4.70 -10.89 13.06
C CYS A 124 -5.81 -11.60 13.86
N SER A 125 -6.15 -11.12 15.07
CA SER A 125 -7.21 -11.74 15.90
C SER A 125 -8.60 -11.16 15.65
N SER A 126 -8.70 -10.00 14.98
CA SER A 126 -9.99 -9.34 14.75
C SER A 126 -10.69 -9.86 13.49
N LYS A 127 -12.03 -9.83 13.49
CA LYS A 127 -12.81 -10.06 12.27
C LYS A 127 -12.78 -8.77 11.43
N PRO A 128 -12.71 -8.86 10.08
CA PRO A 128 -12.73 -10.09 9.28
C PRO A 128 -11.34 -10.73 9.06
N PHE A 129 -10.23 -10.09 9.45
CA PHE A 129 -8.86 -10.52 9.17
C PHE A 129 -8.60 -11.99 9.55
N PHE A 130 -8.92 -12.39 10.78
CA PHE A 130 -8.77 -13.78 11.23
C PHE A 130 -9.60 -14.77 10.41
N GLN A 131 -10.82 -14.39 10.04
CA GLN A 131 -11.75 -15.26 9.31
C GLN A 131 -11.24 -15.60 7.90
N PHE A 132 -10.47 -14.69 7.30
CA PHE A 132 -9.90 -14.85 5.96
C PHE A 132 -8.38 -15.07 5.99
N SER A 133 -7.81 -15.47 7.13
CA SER A 133 -6.37 -15.68 7.26
C SER A 133 -5.82 -16.76 6.32
N ARG A 134 -6.63 -17.79 6.01
CA ARG A 134 -6.23 -18.89 5.11
C ARG A 134 -5.96 -18.48 3.66
N ILE A 135 -6.45 -17.31 3.24
CA ILE A 135 -6.23 -16.77 1.89
C ILE A 135 -5.28 -15.57 1.90
N TYR A 136 -4.61 -15.32 3.03
CA TYR A 136 -3.60 -14.28 3.18
C TYR A 136 -2.44 -14.49 2.19
N PHE A 137 -2.05 -13.40 1.54
CA PHE A 137 -0.78 -13.22 0.86
C PHE A 137 -0.40 -11.74 0.93
N LEU A 138 0.90 -11.45 0.95
CA LEU A 138 1.43 -10.09 0.94
C LEU A 138 1.92 -9.74 -0.46
N GLU A 139 1.19 -8.85 -1.14
CA GLU A 139 1.56 -8.38 -2.47
C GLU A 139 2.55 -7.22 -2.39
N LEU A 140 3.56 -7.17 -3.27
CA LEU A 140 4.40 -5.98 -3.40
C LEU A 140 3.74 -4.98 -4.35
N MET A 141 3.71 -3.71 -3.96
CA MET A 141 3.10 -2.67 -4.79
C MET A 141 3.84 -2.43 -6.11
N SER A 142 5.17 -2.52 -6.09
CA SER A 142 6.03 -2.38 -7.27
C SER A 142 7.43 -2.89 -6.98
N HIS A 143 8.26 -3.02 -8.03
CA HIS A 143 9.65 -3.43 -7.92
C HIS A 143 10.51 -2.50 -7.04
N TYR A 144 10.13 -1.22 -6.89
CA TYR A 144 10.82 -0.29 -6.00
C TYR A 144 10.95 -0.84 -4.58
N TYR A 145 9.91 -1.51 -4.08
CA TYR A 145 9.83 -2.00 -2.71
C TYR A 145 10.71 -3.23 -2.44
N GLU A 146 11.22 -3.91 -3.46
CA GLU A 146 12.11 -5.07 -3.29
C GLU A 146 13.39 -4.71 -2.51
N ARG A 147 13.81 -3.44 -2.52
CA ARG A 147 14.92 -2.92 -1.71
C ARG A 147 14.73 -3.13 -0.19
N PHE A 148 13.50 -3.36 0.26
CA PHE A 148 13.16 -3.61 1.65
C PHE A 148 12.99 -5.11 1.96
N HIS A 149 13.66 -5.98 1.20
CA HIS A 149 13.54 -7.43 1.28
C HIS A 149 13.49 -8.00 2.71
N GLU A 150 14.45 -7.64 3.58
CA GLU A 150 14.50 -8.13 4.96
C GLU A 150 13.29 -7.69 5.80
N ASP A 151 12.81 -6.46 5.59
CA ASP A 151 11.62 -5.92 6.27
C ASP A 151 10.36 -6.67 5.82
N ILE A 152 10.23 -6.91 4.51
CA ILE A 152 9.14 -7.66 3.89
C ILE A 152 9.10 -9.09 4.44
N LEU A 153 10.24 -9.80 4.44
CA LEU A 153 10.32 -11.16 4.96
C LEU A 153 9.98 -11.22 6.46
N GLY A 154 10.53 -10.30 7.25
CA GLY A 154 10.25 -10.21 8.68
C GLY A 154 8.78 -9.91 8.97
N LEU A 155 8.17 -8.97 8.25
CA LEU A 155 6.76 -8.64 8.35
C LEU A 155 5.89 -9.85 7.98
N ASN A 156 6.13 -10.46 6.82
CA ASN A 156 5.34 -11.57 6.33
C ASN A 156 5.40 -12.78 7.28
N LYS A 157 6.59 -13.06 7.84
CA LYS A 157 6.76 -14.10 8.86
C LYS A 157 5.91 -13.81 10.10
N LYS A 158 5.98 -12.58 10.64
CA LYS A 158 5.17 -12.20 11.81
C LYS A 158 3.68 -12.31 11.53
N LEU A 159 3.19 -11.86 10.37
CA LEU A 159 1.78 -12.00 10.01
C LEU A 159 1.37 -13.48 9.93
N ALA A 160 2.17 -14.32 9.27
CA ALA A 160 1.90 -15.75 9.16
C ALA A 160 1.93 -16.49 10.51
N GLU A 161 2.76 -16.06 11.46
CA GLU A 161 2.82 -16.64 12.80
C GLU A 161 1.64 -16.21 13.70
N ASN A 162 1.00 -15.08 13.42
CA ASN A 162 -0.12 -14.55 14.20
C ASN A 162 -1.51 -14.85 13.61
N PHE A 163 -1.57 -15.39 12.39
CA PHE A 163 -2.79 -15.81 11.70
C PHE A 163 -3.18 -17.27 11.95
#